data_AF-A0A921RJF9-F1
#
_entry.id   AF-A0A921RJF9-F1
#
_cell.length_a   1.000
_cell.length_b   1.000
_cell.length_c   1.000
_cell.angle_alpha   90.00
_cell.angle_beta   90.00
_cell.angle_gamma   90.00
#
_symmetry.space_group_name_H-M   'P 1'
#
loop_
_entity.id
_entity.type
_entity.pdbx_description
1 polymer ?
#
loop_
_entity_poly.entity_id
_entity_poly.type
_entity_poly.pdbx_seq_one_letter_code
_entity_poly.pdbx_strand_id
1 'polypeptide(L)'
;MLGMLCNHDDVARFVPTTAFCSLEAEADRGHWCALDARHGRVLLSAGKGMGIHVHLVVWDPITDEERTLPLPAQCSAVSIWWTAAVLCADAAAAGACDHLDCHRRHFVVVLLGCVLHGPDAGHAFVCTYASKTAAWTEPMYTEQQPDSLVVSMVSALVGNALYFKELFGSRVVKYNLELHQVSLIVLPSSIPHCYQSDVLIATENGELGLAINQGSKLCFWLRNQLDDACKVRDEWQKPSRDIEFKTLLPADAALSKLYLVGAAEGLGIIFVRADDVVYTIDLKT
;
A
#
# COMPACT_ATOMS: atom_id res chain seq x y z
N MET A 1 -15.47 8.49 3.05
CA MET A 1 -14.20 8.21 3.75
C MET A 1 -14.43 8.40 5.24
N LEU A 2 -14.22 7.35 6.05
CA LEU A 2 -14.47 7.37 7.50
C LEU A 2 -13.33 8.02 8.29
N GLY A 3 -12.12 8.03 7.74
CA GLY A 3 -10.91 8.53 8.37
C GLY A 3 -9.68 8.05 7.62
N MET A 4 -8.51 8.27 8.22
CA MET A 4 -7.22 7.82 7.72
C MET A 4 -6.46 7.13 8.85
N LEU A 5 -5.78 6.03 8.55
CA LEU A 5 -4.82 5.39 9.47
C LEU A 5 -3.40 5.80 9.05
N CYS A 6 -2.64 6.37 9.97
CA CYS A 6 -1.22 6.65 9.75
C CYS A 6 -0.37 5.90 10.78
N ASN A 7 0.69 5.25 10.31
CA ASN A 7 1.68 4.67 11.22
C ASN A 7 2.65 5.78 11.68
N HIS A 8 2.83 5.92 12.98
CA HIS A 8 3.79 6.81 13.63
C HIS A 8 4.56 5.98 14.66
N ASP A 9 5.89 5.94 14.56
CA ASP A 9 6.78 5.18 15.45
C ASP A 9 6.32 3.72 15.68
N ASP A 10 5.96 3.03 14.59
CA ASP A 10 5.43 1.66 14.58
C ASP A 10 4.05 1.47 15.26
N VAL A 11 3.26 2.54 15.39
CA VAL A 11 1.89 2.51 15.92
C VAL A 11 0.90 3.13 14.93
N ALA A 12 -0.17 2.41 14.63
CA ALA A 12 -1.28 2.91 13.83
C ALA A 12 -2.14 3.88 14.63
N ARG A 13 -2.22 5.13 14.16
CA ARG A 13 -3.12 6.15 14.68
C ARG A 13 -4.25 6.40 13.69
N PHE A 14 -5.48 6.32 14.19
CA PHE A 14 -6.66 6.69 13.41
C PHE A 14 -6.91 8.19 13.51
N VAL A 15 -7.09 8.83 12.35
CA VAL A 15 -7.49 10.22 12.20
C VAL A 15 -8.90 10.21 11.61
N PRO A 16 -9.96 10.36 12.43
CA PRO A 16 -11.33 10.35 11.94
C PRO A 16 -11.60 11.53 11.00
N THR A 17 -12.50 11.35 10.03
CA THR A 17 -13.16 12.50 9.40
C THR A 17 -14.22 13.05 10.35
N THR A 18 -14.55 14.33 10.25
CA THR A 18 -15.52 15.01 11.13
C THR A 18 -16.93 14.38 11.14
N ALA A 19 -17.22 13.46 10.22
CA ALA A 19 -18.49 12.74 10.10
C ALA A 19 -18.50 11.36 10.78
N PHE A 20 -17.37 10.86 11.26
CA PHE A 20 -17.26 9.53 11.86
C PHE A 20 -16.61 9.62 13.25
N CYS A 21 -17.35 9.19 14.28
CA CYS A 21 -16.85 9.10 15.64
C CYS A 21 -17.10 7.68 16.13
N SER A 22 -16.05 6.85 16.17
CA SER A 22 -16.06 5.60 16.90
C SER A 22 -15.16 5.77 18.13
N LEU A 23 -15.73 5.55 19.31
CA LEU A 23 -15.06 5.72 20.62
C LEU A 23 -13.84 4.78 20.77
N GLU A 24 -13.83 3.65 20.06
CA GLU A 24 -12.78 2.62 20.14
C GLU A 24 -11.78 2.68 18.98
N ALA A 25 -12.12 3.36 17.87
CA ALA A 25 -11.14 3.72 16.85
C ALA A 25 -10.11 4.74 17.38
N GLU A 26 -10.47 5.51 18.41
CA GLU A 26 -9.58 6.42 19.14
C GLU A 26 -8.71 5.71 20.20
N ALA A 27 -9.02 4.45 20.54
CA ALA A 27 -8.20 3.70 21.47
C ALA A 27 -6.85 3.40 20.81
N ASP A 28 -5.80 4.02 21.33
CA ASP A 28 -4.42 3.89 20.89
C ASP A 28 -4.03 2.41 20.80
N ARG A 29 -4.03 1.84 19.58
CA ARG A 29 -3.70 0.43 19.30
C ARG A 29 -2.18 0.27 19.32
N GLY A 30 -1.56 0.62 20.45
CA GLY A 30 -0.12 0.86 20.67
C GLY A 30 0.89 -0.23 20.31
N HIS A 31 0.45 -1.31 19.66
CA HIS A 31 1.27 -2.44 19.20
C HIS A 31 0.93 -2.90 17.76
N TRP A 32 0.06 -2.17 17.05
CA TRP A 32 -0.43 -2.57 15.74
C TRP A 32 -0.04 -1.54 14.67
N CYS A 33 0.35 -2.01 13.48
CA CYS A 33 0.62 -1.20 12.30
C CYS A 33 -0.50 -1.41 11.26
N ALA A 34 -0.97 -0.33 10.63
CA ALA A 34 -1.87 -0.41 9.49
C ALA A 34 -1.08 -0.75 8.23
N LEU A 35 -1.48 -1.83 7.55
CA LEU A 35 -0.89 -2.26 6.29
C LEU A 35 -1.70 -1.77 5.10
N ASP A 36 -3.03 -1.84 5.21
CA ASP A 36 -3.93 -1.45 4.13
C ASP A 36 -5.32 -1.06 4.65
N ALA A 37 -6.05 -0.25 3.90
CA ALA A 37 -7.42 0.13 4.22
C ALA A 37 -8.24 0.29 2.93
N ARG A 38 -9.07 -0.71 2.62
CA ARG A 38 -9.84 -0.78 1.37
C ARG A 38 -11.18 -1.45 1.59
N HIS A 39 -12.15 -1.11 0.75
CA HIS A 39 -13.45 -1.78 0.68
C HIS A 39 -14.20 -1.88 2.03
N GLY A 40 -14.05 -0.86 2.87
CA GLY A 40 -14.67 -0.81 4.20
C GLY A 40 -13.98 -1.71 5.23
N ARG A 41 -12.73 -2.13 5.00
CA ARG A 41 -11.94 -2.97 5.91
C ARG A 41 -10.57 -2.35 6.12
N VAL A 42 -9.98 -2.64 7.26
CA VAL A 42 -8.62 -2.27 7.62
C VAL A 42 -7.82 -3.53 7.89
N LEU A 43 -6.64 -3.64 7.29
CA LEU A 43 -5.67 -4.69 7.57
C LEU A 43 -4.61 -4.16 8.53
N LEU A 44 -4.50 -4.80 9.69
CA LEU A 44 -3.60 -4.46 10.78
C LEU A 44 -2.61 -5.62 10.99
N SER A 45 -1.37 -5.30 11.30
CA SER A 45 -0.39 -6.26 11.80
C SER A 45 -0.05 -5.95 13.24
N ALA A 46 -0.08 -6.96 14.11
CA ALA A 46 0.31 -6.82 15.50
C ALA A 46 1.77 -7.24 15.68
N GLY A 47 2.63 -6.41 16.27
CA GLY A 47 4.05 -6.70 16.45
C GLY A 47 4.80 -5.65 17.28
N LYS A 48 5.95 -6.03 17.85
CA LYS A 48 6.84 -5.10 18.56
C LYS A 48 8.04 -4.75 17.68
N GLY A 49 8.12 -3.49 17.25
CA GLY A 49 9.27 -2.89 16.58
C GLY A 49 9.44 -3.28 15.11
N MET A 50 10.46 -2.68 14.47
CA MET A 50 10.85 -2.86 13.07
C MET A 50 10.91 -4.34 12.62
N GLY A 51 9.81 -4.84 12.07
CA GLY A 51 9.79 -6.01 11.19
C GLY A 51 9.35 -7.36 11.78
N ILE A 52 8.97 -7.45 13.07
CA ILE A 52 8.45 -8.71 13.64
C ILE A 52 6.92 -8.61 13.79
N HIS A 53 6.22 -8.86 12.69
CA HIS A 53 4.77 -8.97 12.68
C HIS A 53 4.36 -10.37 13.11
N VAL A 54 3.63 -10.47 14.23
CA VAL A 54 3.31 -11.74 14.89
C VAL A 54 1.96 -12.28 14.41
N HIS A 55 1.00 -11.42 14.09
CA HIS A 55 -0.31 -11.81 13.57
C HIS A 55 -0.91 -10.74 12.65
N LEU A 56 -1.82 -11.17 11.77
CA LEU A 56 -2.64 -10.32 10.91
C LEU A 56 -4.07 -10.23 11.44
N VAL A 57 -4.65 -9.03 11.40
CA VAL A 57 -6.04 -8.78 11.81
C VAL A 57 -6.73 -7.98 10.73
N VAL A 58 -7.91 -8.44 10.30
CA VAL A 58 -8.83 -7.66 9.47
C VAL A 58 -9.89 -7.08 10.39
N TRP A 59 -9.99 -5.75 10.43
CA TRP A 59 -10.94 -4.99 11.24
C TRP A 59 -11.99 -4.32 10.34
N ASP A 60 -13.25 -4.43 10.71
CA ASP A 60 -14.36 -3.67 10.14
C ASP A 60 -14.65 -2.45 11.05
N PRO A 61 -14.28 -1.23 10.63
CA PRO A 61 -14.47 -0.04 11.46
C PRO A 61 -15.95 0.34 11.68
N ILE A 62 -16.89 -0.18 10.89
CA ILE A 62 -18.31 0.14 11.01
C ILE A 62 -18.99 -0.73 12.08
N THR A 63 -18.67 -2.03 12.07
CA THR A 63 -19.27 -3.01 12.98
C THR A 63 -18.40 -3.30 14.21
N ASP A 64 -17.15 -2.83 14.19
CA ASP A 64 -16.08 -3.16 15.13
C ASP A 64 -15.74 -4.66 15.19
N GLU A 65 -16.11 -5.42 14.14
CA GLU A 65 -15.75 -6.83 14.07
C GLU A 65 -14.27 -7.01 13.68
N GLU A 66 -13.57 -7.84 14.44
CA GLU A 66 -12.19 -8.22 14.18
C GLU A 66 -12.08 -9.69 13.80
N ARG A 67 -11.26 -9.97 12.78
CA ARG A 67 -10.88 -11.32 12.40
C ARG A 67 -9.37 -11.48 12.36
N THR A 68 -8.83 -12.21 13.32
CA THR A 68 -7.43 -12.64 13.31
C THR A 68 -7.21 -13.72 12.26
N LEU A 69 -6.17 -13.56 11.46
CA LEU A 69 -5.77 -14.50 10.42
C LEU A 69 -4.57 -15.33 10.90
N PRO A 70 -4.53 -16.64 10.60
CA PRO A 70 -3.29 -17.39 10.76
C PRO A 70 -2.22 -16.80 9.84
N LEU A 71 -0.96 -16.80 10.25
CA LEU A 71 0.12 -16.46 9.33
C LEU A 71 0.40 -17.63 8.38
N PRO A 72 0.78 -17.36 7.11
CA PRO A 72 1.31 -18.41 6.23
C PRO A 72 2.49 -19.11 6.88
N ALA A 73 2.66 -20.41 6.63
CA ALA A 73 3.74 -21.20 7.20
C ALA A 73 5.12 -20.60 6.91
N GLN A 74 5.28 -19.95 5.76
CA GLN A 74 6.49 -19.28 5.33
C GLN A 74 6.85 -18.12 6.28
N CYS A 75 5.87 -17.31 6.69
CA CYS A 75 6.04 -16.18 7.60
C CYS A 75 6.39 -16.56 9.05
N SER A 76 6.39 -17.86 9.39
CA SER A 76 6.83 -18.32 10.71
C SER A 76 8.36 -18.32 10.88
N ALA A 77 9.12 -18.11 9.80
CA ALA A 77 10.57 -18.00 9.84
C ALA A 77 11.04 -16.60 10.26
N VAL A 78 12.05 -16.54 11.13
CA VAL A 78 12.60 -15.31 11.76
C VAL A 78 13.23 -14.33 10.74
N SER A 79 13.33 -14.71 9.48
CA SER A 79 14.09 -14.00 8.44
C SER A 79 13.22 -13.60 7.23
N ILE A 80 12.00 -13.11 7.44
CA ILE A 80 11.11 -12.67 6.35
C ILE A 80 10.60 -11.25 6.60
N TRP A 81 10.69 -10.41 5.57
CA TRP A 81 9.96 -9.15 5.49
C TRP A 81 8.69 -9.35 4.66
N TRP A 82 7.56 -8.77 5.06
CA TRP A 82 6.34 -8.87 4.27
C TRP A 82 5.42 -7.67 4.43
N THR A 83 4.57 -7.47 3.44
CA THR A 83 3.44 -6.52 3.45
C THR A 83 2.19 -7.24 2.94
N ALA A 84 1.02 -6.65 3.13
CA ALA A 84 -0.22 -7.25 2.66
C ALA A 84 -1.28 -6.19 2.32
N ALA A 85 -2.23 -6.58 1.47
CA ALA A 85 -3.38 -5.77 1.06
C ALA A 85 -4.68 -6.54 1.28
N VAL A 86 -5.77 -5.84 1.61
CA VAL A 86 -7.11 -6.42 1.80
C VAL A 86 -8.04 -5.98 0.68
N LEU A 87 -8.82 -6.92 0.16
CA LEU A 87 -9.74 -6.70 -0.95
C LEU A 87 -11.09 -7.35 -0.65
N CYS A 88 -12.17 -6.78 -1.18
CA CYS A 88 -13.42 -7.52 -1.30
C CYS A 88 -13.22 -8.70 -2.24
N ALA A 89 -13.76 -9.87 -1.92
CA ALA A 89 -13.64 -11.05 -2.77
C ALA A 89 -14.26 -10.83 -4.17
N ASP A 90 -15.37 -10.09 -4.26
CA ASP A 90 -16.02 -9.78 -5.54
C ASP A 90 -15.16 -8.84 -6.40
N ALA A 91 -14.49 -7.87 -5.76
CA ALA A 91 -13.56 -6.97 -6.44
C ALA A 91 -12.30 -7.72 -6.93
N ALA A 92 -11.85 -8.72 -6.17
CA ALA A 92 -10.73 -9.58 -6.59
C ALA A 92 -11.10 -10.51 -7.76
N ALA A 93 -12.40 -10.81 -7.95
CA ALA A 93 -12.90 -11.71 -9.00
C ALA A 93 -13.30 -10.98 -10.30
N ALA A 94 -12.77 -9.77 -10.55
CA ALA A 94 -13.12 -8.92 -11.70
C ALA A 94 -14.62 -8.56 -11.79
N GLY A 95 -15.37 -8.71 -10.71
CA GLY A 95 -16.76 -8.27 -10.61
C GLY A 95 -16.84 -6.79 -10.26
N ALA A 96 -17.83 -6.09 -10.79
CA ALA A 96 -18.17 -4.76 -10.30
C ALA A 96 -18.70 -4.86 -8.85
N CYS A 97 -17.85 -4.69 -7.82
CA CYS A 97 -18.34 -4.35 -6.48
C CYS A 97 -18.77 -2.87 -6.58
N ASP A 98 -20.02 -2.57 -6.25
CA ASP A 98 -20.49 -1.18 -6.14
C ASP A 98 -19.89 -0.45 -4.93
N HIS A 99 -19.09 -1.14 -4.12
CA HIS A 99 -18.36 -0.65 -2.95
C HIS A 99 -19.22 -0.06 -1.83
N LEU A 100 -20.55 -0.18 -1.93
CA LEU A 100 -21.49 0.35 -0.93
C LEU A 100 -21.56 -0.51 0.33
N ASP A 101 -21.42 -1.83 0.19
CA ASP A 101 -21.54 -2.80 1.30
C ASP A 101 -20.49 -3.92 1.24
N CYS A 102 -19.30 -3.66 0.67
CA CYS A 102 -18.26 -4.70 0.61
C CYS A 102 -17.75 -5.09 2.05
N HIS A 103 -18.01 -4.26 3.08
CA HIS A 103 -17.56 -4.50 4.46
C HIS A 103 -18.20 -5.75 5.09
N ARG A 104 -19.40 -6.16 4.66
CA ARG A 104 -20.09 -7.38 5.13
C ARG A 104 -19.78 -8.62 4.31
N ARG A 105 -19.17 -8.44 3.12
CA ARG A 105 -18.90 -9.54 2.17
C ARG A 105 -17.61 -10.25 2.52
N HIS A 106 -17.42 -11.42 1.92
CA HIS A 106 -16.13 -12.11 1.99
C HIS A 106 -15.02 -11.21 1.44
N PHE A 107 -13.86 -11.32 2.07
CA PHE A 107 -12.64 -10.63 1.67
C PHE A 107 -11.53 -11.62 1.29
N VAL A 108 -10.55 -11.08 0.57
CA VAL A 108 -9.27 -11.71 0.24
C VAL A 108 -8.16 -10.85 0.82
N VAL A 109 -7.12 -11.47 1.37
CA VAL A 109 -5.87 -10.78 1.73
C VAL A 109 -4.77 -11.29 0.81
N VAL A 110 -4.04 -10.39 0.16
CA VAL A 110 -2.87 -10.71 -0.65
C VAL A 110 -1.64 -10.32 0.16
N LEU A 111 -0.81 -11.30 0.51
CA LEU A 111 0.45 -11.09 1.21
C LEU A 111 1.61 -11.23 0.22
N LEU A 112 2.53 -10.27 0.26
CA LEU A 112 3.79 -10.28 -0.46
C LEU A 112 4.93 -10.35 0.56
N GLY A 113 5.69 -11.44 0.54
CA GLY A 113 6.83 -11.66 1.42
C GLY A 113 8.14 -11.77 0.65
N CYS A 114 9.25 -11.47 1.32
CA CYS A 114 10.61 -11.66 0.83
C CYS A 114 11.46 -12.33 1.91
N VAL A 115 12.18 -13.39 1.51
CA VAL A 115 13.14 -14.07 2.38
C VAL A 115 14.41 -13.23 2.50
N LEU A 116 14.81 -12.88 3.73
CA LEU A 116 15.95 -12.00 4.01
C LEU A 116 17.28 -12.76 4.16
N HIS A 117 17.22 -14.01 4.63
CA HIS A 117 18.42 -14.81 4.93
C HIS A 117 18.26 -16.27 4.50
N GLY A 118 19.38 -16.92 4.19
CA GLY A 118 19.43 -18.33 3.80
C GLY A 118 19.69 -18.53 2.30
N PRO A 119 19.67 -19.79 1.83
CA PRO A 119 19.88 -20.12 0.42
C PRO A 119 18.82 -19.52 -0.50
N ASP A 120 17.62 -19.25 0.03
CA ASP A 120 16.52 -18.63 -0.68
C ASP A 120 16.43 -17.10 -0.45
N ALA A 121 17.46 -16.47 0.12
CA ALA A 121 17.48 -15.02 0.33
C ALA A 121 17.25 -14.27 -1.00
N GLY A 122 16.41 -13.22 -0.95
CA GLY A 122 15.99 -12.45 -2.11
C GLY A 122 14.78 -13.02 -2.85
N HIS A 123 14.30 -14.24 -2.56
CA HIS A 123 13.09 -14.73 -3.22
C HIS A 123 11.85 -14.02 -2.64
N ALA A 124 11.09 -13.39 -3.54
CA ALA A 124 9.79 -12.86 -3.22
C ALA A 124 8.71 -13.92 -3.49
N PHE A 125 7.69 -13.96 -2.64
CA PHE A 125 6.55 -14.84 -2.79
C PHE A 125 5.25 -14.08 -2.53
N VAL A 126 4.18 -14.51 -3.20
CA VAL A 126 2.82 -14.08 -2.94
C VAL A 126 2.02 -15.26 -2.42
N CYS A 127 1.16 -15.00 -1.45
CA CYS A 127 0.12 -15.94 -1.04
C CYS A 127 -1.16 -15.18 -0.75
N THR A 128 -2.29 -15.84 -0.93
CA THR A 128 -3.60 -15.20 -0.77
C THR A 128 -4.44 -15.95 0.27
N TYR A 129 -5.09 -15.22 1.15
CA TYR A 129 -6.04 -15.75 2.11
C TYR A 129 -7.45 -15.44 1.64
N ALA A 130 -8.31 -16.44 1.56
CA ALA A 130 -9.73 -16.24 1.28
C ALA A 130 -10.55 -16.46 2.56
N SER A 131 -11.29 -15.44 2.98
CA SER A 131 -12.15 -15.52 4.17
C SER A 131 -13.27 -16.56 4.06
N LYS A 132 -13.66 -16.94 2.83
CA LYS A 132 -14.68 -17.96 2.54
C LYS A 132 -14.21 -19.37 2.90
N THR A 133 -12.95 -19.69 2.62
CA THR A 133 -12.35 -20.99 2.91
C THR A 133 -11.52 -20.98 4.20
N ALA A 134 -11.28 -19.79 4.75
CA ALA A 134 -10.43 -19.54 5.89
C ALA A 134 -9.00 -20.13 5.74
N ALA A 135 -8.49 -20.15 4.51
CA ALA A 135 -7.22 -20.78 4.17
C ALA A 135 -6.36 -19.89 3.28
N TRP A 136 -5.05 -20.05 3.42
CA TRP A 136 -4.05 -19.51 2.50
C TRP A 136 -3.86 -20.43 1.30
N THR A 137 -3.59 -19.85 0.14
CA THR A 137 -3.09 -20.59 -1.02
C THR A 137 -1.65 -21.01 -0.82
N GLU A 138 -1.19 -21.97 -1.63
CA GLU A 138 0.24 -22.25 -1.73
C GLU A 138 1.00 -21.00 -2.21
N PRO A 139 2.23 -20.75 -1.71
CA PRO A 139 3.00 -19.60 -2.13
C PRO A 139 3.44 -19.73 -3.58
N MET A 140 3.31 -18.63 -4.31
CA MET A 140 3.84 -18.48 -5.65
C MET A 140 5.08 -17.59 -5.60
N TYR A 141 6.19 -18.08 -6.14
CA TYR A 141 7.47 -17.38 -6.11
C TYR A 141 7.70 -16.59 -7.39
N THR A 142 8.41 -15.48 -7.31
CA THR A 142 8.85 -14.75 -8.50
C THR A 142 9.94 -15.51 -9.24
N GLU A 143 9.85 -15.64 -10.56
CA GLU A 143 10.88 -16.30 -11.38
C GLU A 143 12.22 -15.54 -11.36
N GLN A 144 12.16 -14.22 -11.18
CA GLN A 144 13.34 -13.38 -11.03
C GLN A 144 13.75 -13.29 -9.56
N GLN A 145 15.05 -13.37 -9.30
CA GLN A 145 15.66 -13.11 -8.00
C GLN A 145 15.86 -11.59 -7.84
N PRO A 146 15.02 -10.88 -7.06
CA PRO A 146 15.40 -9.54 -6.63
C PRO A 146 16.50 -9.66 -5.57
N ASP A 147 17.59 -8.92 -5.75
CA ASP A 147 18.53 -8.67 -4.66
C ASP A 147 17.79 -7.92 -3.55
N SER A 148 17.42 -8.62 -2.48
CA SER A 148 16.83 -8.05 -1.25
C SER A 148 15.62 -7.13 -1.46
N LEU A 149 14.46 -7.68 -1.84
CA LEU A 149 13.20 -6.94 -1.98
C LEU A 149 12.56 -6.63 -0.61
N VAL A 150 12.95 -5.52 0.02
CA VAL A 150 12.17 -4.95 1.13
C VAL A 150 11.07 -4.09 0.51
N VAL A 151 9.81 -4.34 0.84
CA VAL A 151 8.67 -3.69 0.18
C VAL A 151 8.05 -2.65 1.10
N SER A 152 7.61 -1.53 0.52
CA SER A 152 6.80 -0.50 1.20
C SER A 152 5.48 -1.08 1.70
N MET A 153 5.00 -0.58 2.83
CA MET A 153 3.70 -1.01 3.38
C MET A 153 2.54 -0.58 2.48
N VAL A 154 2.68 0.54 1.76
CA VAL A 154 1.60 1.10 0.94
C VAL A 154 1.58 0.45 -0.44
N SER A 155 0.47 -0.20 -0.76
CA SER A 155 0.15 -0.74 -2.07
C SER A 155 -0.82 0.16 -2.83
N ALA A 156 -0.91 0.01 -4.16
CA ALA A 156 -1.95 0.62 -4.98
C ALA A 156 -2.73 -0.47 -5.73
N LEU A 157 -4.05 -0.30 -5.86
CA LEU A 157 -4.91 -1.14 -6.68
C LEU A 157 -5.28 -0.37 -7.95
N VAL A 158 -4.95 -0.93 -9.12
CA VAL A 158 -5.29 -0.34 -10.43
C VAL A 158 -5.83 -1.45 -11.33
N GLY A 159 -7.10 -1.33 -11.72
CA GLY A 159 -7.81 -2.41 -12.42
C GLY A 159 -7.77 -3.71 -11.62
N ASN A 160 -7.37 -4.81 -12.26
CA ASN A 160 -7.27 -6.13 -11.63
C ASN A 160 -5.87 -6.43 -11.05
N ALA A 161 -5.07 -5.41 -10.75
CA ALA A 161 -3.71 -5.62 -10.28
C ALA A 161 -3.36 -4.79 -9.04
N LEU A 162 -2.72 -5.46 -8.08
CA LEU A 162 -2.05 -4.83 -6.95
C LEU A 162 -0.61 -4.50 -7.29
N TYR A 163 -0.17 -3.34 -6.84
CA TYR A 163 1.18 -2.83 -7.05
C TYR A 163 1.82 -2.54 -5.71
N PHE A 164 3.00 -3.12 -5.49
CA PHE A 164 3.79 -2.93 -4.28
C PHE A 164 5.17 -2.41 -4.63
N LYS A 165 5.54 -1.25 -4.11
CA LYS A 165 6.83 -0.65 -4.42
C LYS A 165 7.92 -1.18 -3.49
N GLU A 166 9.09 -1.46 -4.06
CA GLU A 166 10.30 -1.74 -3.31
C GLU A 166 10.77 -0.50 -2.52
N LEU A 167 11.07 -0.69 -1.24
CA LEU A 167 11.38 0.35 -0.27
C LEU A 167 12.74 1.01 -0.55
N PHE A 168 13.75 0.22 -0.90
CA PHE A 168 15.12 0.69 -1.14
C PHE A 168 15.56 0.67 -2.60
N GLY A 169 14.69 0.18 -3.50
CA GLY A 169 15.05 -0.04 -4.89
C GLY A 169 14.12 0.66 -5.88
N SER A 170 14.33 0.31 -7.14
CA SER A 170 13.65 0.91 -8.29
C SER A 170 12.62 -0.03 -8.89
N ARG A 171 12.09 -0.99 -8.13
CA ARG A 171 11.15 -1.99 -8.65
C ARG A 171 9.77 -1.83 -8.04
N VAL A 172 8.77 -2.23 -8.81
CA VAL A 172 7.38 -2.38 -8.37
C VAL A 172 6.95 -3.81 -8.68
N VAL A 173 6.49 -4.54 -7.68
CA VAL A 173 5.88 -5.85 -7.83
C VAL A 173 4.43 -5.66 -8.26
N LYS A 174 4.06 -6.20 -9.41
CA LYS A 174 2.68 -6.26 -9.90
C LYS A 174 2.14 -7.66 -9.63
N TYR A 175 1.02 -7.75 -8.93
CA TYR A 175 0.25 -8.98 -8.78
C TYR A 175 -1.07 -8.85 -9.53
N ASN A 176 -1.25 -9.63 -10.59
CA ASN A 176 -2.52 -9.73 -11.31
C ASN A 176 -3.45 -10.70 -10.57
N LEU A 177 -4.57 -10.16 -10.08
CA LEU A 177 -5.56 -10.89 -9.29
C LEU A 177 -6.31 -11.94 -10.11
N GLU A 178 -6.57 -11.67 -11.39
CA GLU A 178 -7.35 -12.53 -12.28
C GLU A 178 -6.51 -13.69 -12.82
N LEU A 179 -5.30 -13.38 -13.28
CA LEU A 179 -4.38 -14.39 -13.84
C LEU A 179 -3.59 -15.13 -12.76
N HIS A 180 -3.64 -14.67 -11.50
CA HIS A 180 -2.77 -15.14 -10.41
C HIS A 180 -1.30 -15.17 -10.83
N GLN A 181 -0.81 -14.04 -11.37
CA GLN A 181 0.56 -13.90 -11.87
C GLN A 181 1.27 -12.74 -11.18
N VAL A 182 2.55 -12.94 -10.87
CA VAL A 182 3.42 -11.90 -10.33
C VAL A 182 4.43 -11.50 -11.40
N SER A 183 4.59 -10.21 -11.63
CA SER A 183 5.64 -9.66 -12.49
C SER A 183 6.33 -8.47 -11.84
N LEU A 184 7.51 -8.13 -12.33
CA LEU A 184 8.31 -6.99 -11.86
C LEU A 184 8.31 -5.88 -12.89
N ILE A 185 8.05 -4.66 -12.43
CA ILE A 185 8.17 -3.44 -13.21
C ILE A 185 9.40 -2.69 -12.73
N VAL A 186 10.28 -2.32 -13.65
CA VAL A 186 11.47 -1.51 -13.34
C VAL A 186 11.13 -0.04 -13.55
N LEU A 187 11.34 0.78 -12.53
CA LEU A 187 11.20 2.23 -12.58
C LEU A 187 12.40 2.83 -13.34
N PRO A 188 12.18 3.85 -14.19
CA PRO A 188 13.27 4.56 -14.84
C PRO A 188 14.27 5.13 -13.84
N SER A 189 15.56 5.12 -14.20
CA SER A 189 16.64 5.70 -13.38
C SER A 189 16.53 7.21 -13.17
N SER A 190 15.69 7.89 -13.94
CA SER A 190 15.37 9.31 -13.76
C SER A 190 14.46 9.60 -12.57
N ILE A 191 13.79 8.58 -12.03
CA ILE A 191 12.94 8.69 -10.85
C ILE A 191 13.84 8.68 -9.60
N PRO A 192 13.88 9.77 -8.80
CA PRO A 192 14.71 9.78 -7.61
C PRO A 192 14.20 8.76 -6.59
N HIS A 193 15.13 8.02 -5.98
CA HIS A 193 14.82 7.05 -4.94
C HIS A 193 15.26 7.64 -3.60
N CYS A 194 14.30 7.91 -2.73
CA CYS A 194 14.57 8.38 -1.37
C CYS A 194 13.64 7.65 -0.40
N TYR A 195 14.21 7.18 0.72
CA TYR A 195 13.47 6.46 1.75
C TYR A 195 12.31 7.31 2.27
N GLN A 196 11.09 6.74 2.25
CA GLN A 196 9.84 7.40 2.67
C GLN A 196 9.50 8.72 1.95
N SER A 197 10.03 8.91 0.74
CA SER A 197 9.75 10.09 -0.08
C SER A 197 8.79 9.80 -1.24
N ASP A 198 8.28 8.58 -1.38
CA ASP A 198 7.40 8.22 -2.50
C ASP A 198 6.21 7.34 -2.09
N VAL A 199 5.13 7.44 -2.86
CA VAL A 199 3.93 6.62 -2.69
C VAL A 199 3.31 6.29 -4.05
N LEU A 200 2.87 5.04 -4.21
CA LEU A 200 2.10 4.62 -5.37
C LEU A 200 0.70 5.22 -5.29
N ILE A 201 0.19 5.71 -6.42
CA ILE A 201 -1.15 6.29 -6.53
C ILE A 201 -1.95 5.57 -7.60
N ALA A 202 -3.23 5.37 -7.35
CA ALA A 202 -4.22 5.00 -8.36
C ALA A 202 -4.95 6.29 -8.75
N THR A 203 -4.81 6.72 -10.01
CA THR A 203 -5.51 7.91 -10.50
C THR A 203 -7.00 7.61 -10.68
N GLU A 204 -7.80 8.66 -10.75
CA GLU A 204 -9.25 8.52 -11.02
C GLU A 204 -9.55 7.91 -12.41
N ASN A 205 -8.59 8.04 -13.34
CA ASN A 205 -8.67 7.45 -14.67
C ASN A 205 -8.32 5.95 -14.67
N GLY A 206 -8.01 5.37 -13.52
CA GLY A 206 -7.56 3.98 -13.42
C GLY A 206 -6.13 3.78 -13.94
N GLU A 207 -5.27 4.80 -13.79
CA GLU A 207 -3.86 4.71 -14.17
C GLU A 207 -2.99 4.55 -12.91
N LEU A 208 -1.86 3.87 -13.08
CA LEU A 208 -0.87 3.77 -12.01
C LEU A 208 0.03 5.00 -12.06
N GLY A 209 0.22 5.65 -10.91
CA GLY A 209 1.17 6.73 -10.75
C GLY A 209 2.10 6.54 -9.57
N LEU A 210 3.09 7.43 -9.50
CA LEU A 210 4.03 7.54 -8.40
C LEU A 210 4.15 9.02 -8.03
N ALA A 211 3.82 9.34 -6.78
CA ALA A 211 4.01 10.66 -6.20
C ALA A 211 5.32 10.67 -5.41
N ILE A 212 6.14 11.71 -5.57
CA ILE A 212 7.49 11.79 -5.00
C ILE A 212 7.71 13.16 -4.39
N ASN A 213 8.12 13.18 -3.13
CA ASN A 213 8.66 14.35 -2.46
C ASN A 213 10.11 14.57 -2.90
N GLN A 214 10.36 15.69 -3.59
CA GLN A 214 11.69 16.19 -3.96
C GLN A 214 12.02 17.47 -3.18
N GLY A 215 12.06 17.37 -1.85
CA GLY A 215 12.36 18.48 -0.95
C GLY A 215 11.18 19.43 -0.80
N SER A 216 11.16 20.49 -1.61
CA SER A 216 10.09 21.51 -1.59
C SER A 216 9.03 21.31 -2.68
N LYS A 217 9.21 20.29 -3.53
CA LYS A 217 8.34 20.00 -4.66
C LYS A 217 7.77 18.60 -4.58
N LEU A 218 6.53 18.50 -5.01
CA LEU A 218 5.82 17.27 -5.23
C LEU A 218 5.84 16.98 -6.74
N CYS A 219 6.49 15.88 -7.09
CA CYS A 219 6.62 15.40 -8.46
C CYS A 219 5.71 14.19 -8.67
N PHE A 220 5.15 14.08 -9.87
CA PHE A 220 4.31 12.96 -10.25
C PHE A 220 4.89 12.25 -11.46
N TRP A 221 4.70 10.94 -11.52
CA TRP A 221 4.98 10.12 -12.68
C TRP A 221 3.76 9.24 -12.93
N LEU A 222 3.31 9.18 -14.17
CA LEU A 222 2.21 8.33 -14.60
C LEU A 222 2.75 7.21 -15.47
N ARG A 223 2.25 6.00 -15.27
CA ARG A 223 2.57 4.86 -16.11
C ARG A 223 1.57 4.78 -17.25
N ASN A 224 2.07 4.91 -18.47
CA ASN A 224 1.35 4.59 -19.69
C ASN A 224 1.05 3.09 -19.72
N GLN A 225 -0.22 2.73 -19.87
CA GLN A 225 -0.68 1.34 -20.04
C GLN A 225 -0.70 0.93 -21.53
N LEU A 226 0.04 1.63 -22.41
CA LEU A 226 0.17 1.24 -23.82
C LEU A 226 0.99 -0.04 -23.90
N ASP A 227 0.35 -1.10 -24.42
CA ASP A 227 0.82 -2.47 -24.72
C ASP A 227 2.23 -2.86 -24.24
N ASP A 228 2.33 -4.04 -23.61
CA ASP A 228 3.54 -4.74 -23.10
C ASP A 228 4.74 -4.85 -24.08
N ALA A 229 4.65 -4.29 -25.28
CA ALA A 229 5.71 -4.18 -26.28
C ALA A 229 6.55 -2.88 -26.19
N CYS A 230 6.13 -1.87 -25.43
CA CYS A 230 6.88 -0.62 -25.30
C CYS A 230 8.06 -0.74 -24.33
N LYS A 231 9.24 -0.27 -24.75
CA LYS A 231 10.48 -0.31 -23.97
C LYS A 231 10.30 0.48 -22.66
N VAL A 232 10.83 -0.07 -21.55
CA VAL A 232 10.87 0.46 -20.16
C VAL A 232 11.05 2.00 -20.04
N ARG A 233 11.72 2.65 -21.00
CA ARG A 233 12.01 4.09 -20.99
C ARG A 233 10.78 4.97 -21.29
N ASP A 234 9.81 4.47 -22.06
CA ASP A 234 8.64 5.26 -22.50
C ASP A 234 7.36 4.92 -21.71
N GLU A 235 7.45 4.00 -20.74
CA GLU A 235 6.34 3.56 -19.90
C GLU A 235 5.96 4.59 -18.84
N TRP A 236 6.89 5.39 -18.34
CA TRP A 236 6.62 6.36 -17.28
C TRP A 236 6.83 7.77 -17.78
N GLN A 237 5.78 8.58 -17.71
CA GLN A 237 5.82 9.98 -18.09
C GLN A 237 5.70 10.86 -16.86
N LYS A 238 6.63 11.81 -16.74
CA LYS A 238 6.51 12.91 -15.78
C LYS A 238 5.58 13.96 -16.39
N PRO A 239 4.42 14.27 -15.80
CA PRO A 239 3.63 15.43 -16.21
C PRO A 239 4.49 16.69 -16.14
N SER A 240 4.21 17.67 -16.98
CA SER A 240 5.05 18.85 -17.17
C SER A 240 5.11 19.79 -15.95
N ARG A 241 4.27 19.61 -14.94
CA ARG A 241 4.18 20.50 -13.77
C ARG A 241 4.51 19.78 -12.46
N ASP A 242 5.61 20.19 -11.85
CA ASP A 242 5.88 19.94 -10.43
C ASP A 242 5.08 20.94 -9.59
N ILE A 243 4.54 20.50 -8.46
CA ILE A 243 3.76 21.36 -7.56
C ILE A 243 4.62 21.70 -6.34
N GLU A 244 4.66 22.96 -5.93
CA GLU A 244 5.43 23.36 -4.75
C GLU A 244 4.61 23.10 -3.48
N PHE A 245 5.20 22.46 -2.46
CA PHE A 245 4.47 22.18 -1.22
C PHE A 245 3.95 23.45 -0.53
N LYS A 246 4.64 24.58 -0.69
CA LYS A 246 4.20 25.89 -0.17
C LYS A 246 2.86 26.39 -0.74
N THR A 247 2.42 25.85 -1.88
CA THR A 247 1.11 26.18 -2.45
C THR A 247 0.00 25.25 -1.95
N LEU A 248 0.37 24.13 -1.33
CA LEU A 248 -0.55 23.08 -0.87
C LEU A 248 -0.68 23.03 0.66
N LEU A 249 0.37 23.48 1.36
CA LEU A 249 0.50 23.37 2.81
C LEU A 249 0.68 24.75 3.45
N PRO A 250 0.28 24.92 4.73
CA PRO A 250 0.67 26.06 5.55
C PRO A 250 2.19 26.31 5.54
N ALA A 251 2.61 27.56 5.73
CA ALA A 251 4.01 27.97 5.58
C ALA A 251 4.96 27.28 6.56
N ASP A 252 4.51 27.05 7.80
CA ASP A 252 5.23 26.29 8.82
C ASP A 252 5.37 24.82 8.40
N ALA A 253 4.28 24.17 7.98
CA ALA A 253 4.29 22.79 7.52
C ALA A 253 5.16 22.57 6.28
N ALA A 254 5.16 23.51 5.33
CA ALA A 254 5.96 23.43 4.11
C ALA A 254 7.48 23.57 4.36
N LEU A 255 7.88 24.08 5.54
CA LEU A 255 9.29 24.18 5.96
C LEU A 255 9.74 22.95 6.76
N SER A 256 8.82 22.16 7.27
CA SER A 256 9.11 20.92 8.00
C SER A 256 9.54 19.79 7.06
N LYS A 257 10.03 18.69 7.66
CA LYS A 257 10.36 17.48 6.90
C LYS A 257 9.08 16.76 6.51
N LEU A 258 8.85 16.65 5.20
CA LEU A 258 7.63 16.05 4.64
C LEU A 258 7.83 14.57 4.31
N TYR A 259 6.83 13.76 4.66
CA TYR A 259 6.78 12.33 4.38
C TYR A 259 5.47 11.99 3.65
N LEU A 260 5.58 11.29 2.52
CA LEU A 260 4.39 10.77 1.85
C LEU A 260 3.98 9.48 2.55
N VAL A 261 2.79 9.44 3.15
CA VAL A 261 2.37 8.34 4.04
C VAL A 261 1.28 7.45 3.44
N GLY A 262 0.60 7.90 2.39
CA GLY A 262 -0.45 7.10 1.75
C GLY A 262 -1.16 7.86 0.63
N ALA A 263 -2.05 7.14 -0.06
CA ALA A 263 -2.94 7.70 -1.06
C ALA A 263 -4.33 7.08 -0.93
N ALA A 264 -5.37 7.87 -1.18
CA ALA A 264 -6.73 7.37 -1.22
C ALA A 264 -7.03 6.79 -2.60
N GLU A 265 -7.50 5.55 -2.62
CA GLU A 265 -7.79 4.80 -3.83
C GLU A 265 -8.83 5.51 -4.70
N GLY A 266 -8.48 5.78 -5.96
CA GLY A 266 -9.41 6.30 -6.98
C GLY A 266 -9.88 7.74 -6.79
N LEU A 267 -9.34 8.48 -5.81
CA LEU A 267 -9.76 9.86 -5.51
C LEU A 267 -8.72 10.92 -5.90
N GLY A 268 -7.54 10.50 -6.35
CA GLY A 268 -6.45 11.43 -6.63
C GLY A 268 -6.04 12.25 -5.40
N ILE A 269 -6.14 11.66 -4.20
CA ILE A 269 -5.77 12.29 -2.94
C ILE A 269 -4.53 11.60 -2.39
N ILE A 270 -3.55 12.38 -1.93
CA ILE A 270 -2.40 11.89 -1.19
C ILE A 270 -2.37 12.46 0.23
N PHE A 271 -1.75 11.71 1.13
CA PHE A 271 -1.55 12.12 2.51
C PHE A 271 -0.09 12.42 2.77
N VAL A 272 0.18 13.59 3.33
CA VAL A 272 1.52 14.10 3.60
C VAL A 272 1.66 14.43 5.06
N ARG A 273 2.62 13.81 5.73
CA ARG A 273 2.94 14.10 7.12
C ARG A 273 4.04 15.16 7.19
N ALA A 274 3.78 16.22 7.95
CA ALA A 274 4.75 17.22 8.36
C ALA A 274 4.83 17.20 9.89
N ASP A 275 5.98 16.81 10.43
CA ASP A 275 6.17 16.56 11.87
C ASP A 275 5.14 15.58 12.43
N ASP A 276 4.21 16.01 13.30
CA ASP A 276 3.16 15.17 13.89
C ASP A 276 1.78 15.39 13.27
N VAL A 277 1.70 16.21 12.22
CA VAL A 277 0.44 16.58 11.57
C VAL A 277 0.37 15.95 10.18
N VAL A 278 -0.78 15.37 9.85
CA VAL A 278 -1.03 14.84 8.50
C VAL A 278 -1.97 15.77 7.73
N TYR A 279 -1.54 16.12 6.53
CA TYR A 279 -2.24 16.95 5.57
C TYR A 279 -2.76 16.10 4.43
N THR A 280 -3.90 16.53 3.89
CA THR A 280 -4.52 15.92 2.71
C THR A 280 -4.28 16.84 1.52
N ILE A 281 -3.77 16.29 0.42
CA ILE A 281 -3.52 17.03 -0.82
C ILE A 281 -4.36 16.41 -1.93
N ASP A 282 -5.21 17.23 -2.55
CA ASP A 282 -5.94 16.89 -3.76
C ASP A 282 -5.06 17.19 -4.98
N LEU A 283 -4.83 16.19 -5.83
CA LEU A 283 -3.98 16.31 -7.02
C LEU A 283 -4.64 17.05 -8.19
N LYS A 284 -5.91 17.47 -8.06
CA LYS A 284 -6.65 18.21 -9.09
C LYS A 284 -6.35 19.72 -9.14
N THR A 285 -5.57 20.25 -8.20
CA THR A 285 -5.21 21.68 -8.11
C THR A 285 -4.13 22.06 -9.11
#